data_AF-A0A060C3A0-F1
#
_entry.id   AF-A0A060C3A0-F1
#
_cell.length_a   1.000
_cell.length_b   1.000
_cell.length_c   1.000
_cell.angle_alpha   90.00
_cell.angle_beta   90.00
_cell.angle_gamma   90.00
#
_symmetry.space_group_name_H-M   'P 1'
#
loop_
_entity.id
_entity.type
_entity.pdbx_description
1 polymer ?
#
loop_
_entity_poly.entity_id
_entity_poly.type
_entity_poly.pdbx_seq_one_letter_code
_entity_poly.pdbx_strand_id
1 'polypeptide(L)'
;TEARLLTDRLGDAVAIADLFRPYGIRVHLSVSFAAPIRLAGLATADPLDPHVRAWWSTVAEHVYAAIPDFGGFVVKADSEGQPGPFQYGRSHADGANMLADALAPTRWCGALAGLRLQPPPGLAGPFDRPGPCGDGSLRPSRRPVRDNVIIQVKYG
;
A
#
# COMPACT_ATOMS: atom_id res chain seq x y z
N THR A 1 -17.33 -0.86 -8.75
CA THR A 1 -16.57 -0.23 -7.64
C THR A 1 -15.09 -0.41 -7.90
N GLU A 2 -14.26 0.57 -7.54
CA GLU A 2 -12.79 0.62 -7.78
C GLU A 2 -12.02 -0.67 -7.46
N ALA A 3 -12.44 -1.40 -6.41
CA ALA A 3 -11.85 -2.67 -5.99
C ALA A 3 -11.73 -3.71 -7.12
N ARG A 4 -12.58 -3.64 -8.16
CA ARG A 4 -12.54 -4.52 -9.33
C ARG A 4 -11.29 -4.40 -10.19
N LEU A 5 -10.56 -3.28 -10.10
CA LEU A 5 -9.27 -3.09 -10.78
C LEU A 5 -8.20 -4.08 -10.29
N LEU A 6 -8.37 -4.70 -9.11
CA LEU A 6 -7.51 -5.76 -8.59
C LEU A 6 -7.91 -7.17 -9.06
N THR A 7 -9.04 -7.30 -9.78
CA THR A 7 -9.62 -8.58 -10.16
C THR A 7 -10.07 -8.56 -11.63
N ASP A 8 -11.38 -8.51 -11.89
CA ASP A 8 -11.99 -8.64 -13.22
C ASP A 8 -11.61 -7.50 -14.19
N ARG A 9 -11.12 -6.37 -13.67
CA ARG A 9 -10.73 -5.21 -14.49
C ARG A 9 -9.23 -4.93 -14.53
N LEU A 10 -8.40 -5.88 -14.10
CA LEU A 10 -6.94 -5.72 -14.18
C LEU A 10 -6.46 -5.46 -15.62
N GLY A 11 -7.14 -6.03 -16.61
CA GLY A 11 -6.84 -5.81 -18.04
C GLY A 11 -6.93 -4.33 -18.48
N ASP A 12 -7.82 -3.54 -17.87
CA ASP A 12 -7.90 -2.11 -18.15
C ASP A 12 -6.63 -1.38 -17.66
N ALA A 13 -6.12 -1.78 -16.49
CA ALA A 13 -4.89 -1.21 -15.93
C ALA A 13 -3.65 -1.63 -16.73
N VAL A 14 -3.62 -2.86 -17.26
CA VAL A 14 -2.57 -3.35 -18.17
C VAL A 14 -2.52 -2.51 -19.44
N ALA A 15 -3.68 -2.29 -20.08
CA ALA A 15 -3.74 -1.49 -21.30
C ALA A 15 -3.25 -0.05 -21.08
N ILE A 16 -3.59 0.56 -19.94
CA ILE A 16 -3.10 1.89 -19.57
C ILE A 16 -1.58 1.87 -19.30
N ALA A 17 -1.08 0.83 -18.61
CA ALA A 17 0.35 0.68 -18.33
C ALA A 17 1.17 0.54 -19.62
N ASP A 18 0.67 -0.23 -20.59
CA ASP A 18 1.33 -0.42 -21.88
C ASP A 18 1.42 0.89 -22.68
N LEU A 19 0.39 1.74 -22.62
CA LEU A 19 0.39 3.06 -23.26
C LEU A 19 1.36 4.05 -22.60
N PHE A 20 1.55 3.95 -21.28
CA PHE A 20 2.37 4.87 -20.50
C PHE A 20 3.85 4.46 -20.43
N ARG A 21 4.16 3.18 -20.61
CA ARG A 21 5.52 2.64 -20.52
C ARG A 21 6.54 3.32 -21.45
N PRO A 22 6.25 3.65 -22.72
CA PRO A 22 7.19 4.34 -23.60
C PRO A 22 7.59 5.74 -23.11
N TYR A 23 6.75 6.35 -22.26
CA TYR A 23 6.98 7.67 -21.67
C TYR A 23 7.65 7.59 -20.28
N GLY A 24 7.99 6.39 -19.80
CA GLY A 24 8.59 6.19 -18.48
C GLY A 24 7.61 6.42 -17.32
N ILE A 25 6.29 6.41 -17.58
CA ILE A 25 5.25 6.66 -16.57
C ILE A 25 4.81 5.31 -15.99
N ARG A 26 4.93 5.14 -14.66
CA ARG A 26 4.49 3.93 -13.95
C ARG A 26 3.07 4.08 -13.41
N VAL A 27 2.23 3.11 -13.71
CA VAL A 27 0.86 3.03 -13.18
C VAL A 27 0.88 2.63 -11.71
N HIS A 28 0.06 3.32 -10.92
CA HIS A 28 -0.26 2.98 -9.53
C HIS A 28 -1.76 2.80 -9.42
N LEU A 29 -2.21 1.89 -8.57
CA LEU A 29 -3.63 1.67 -8.32
C LEU A 29 -4.03 2.18 -6.95
N SER A 30 -5.11 2.97 -6.92
CA SER A 30 -5.78 3.29 -5.68
C SER A 30 -6.60 2.08 -5.22
N VAL A 31 -6.48 1.72 -3.94
CA VAL A 31 -7.12 0.53 -3.39
C VAL A 31 -7.79 0.83 -2.06
N SER A 32 -8.92 0.16 -1.83
CA SER A 32 -9.63 0.23 -0.55
C SER A 32 -8.99 -0.74 0.44
N PHE A 33 -8.72 -0.29 1.67
CA PHE A 33 -8.18 -1.14 2.73
C PHE A 33 -9.09 -2.36 3.04
N ALA A 34 -10.41 -2.20 2.86
CA ALA A 34 -11.40 -3.26 3.03
C ALA A 34 -11.60 -4.15 1.78
N ALA A 35 -10.69 -4.08 0.79
CA ALA A 35 -10.75 -4.95 -0.38
C ALA A 35 -10.77 -6.46 -0.05
N PRO A 36 -10.06 -6.99 0.97
CA PRO A 36 -10.15 -8.42 1.32
C PRO A 36 -11.58 -8.87 1.65
N ILE A 37 -12.34 -8.02 2.36
CA ILE A 37 -13.74 -8.30 2.71
C ILE A 37 -14.60 -8.28 1.45
N ARG A 38 -14.44 -7.26 0.60
CA ARG A 38 -15.32 -7.04 -0.56
C ARG A 38 -15.06 -7.99 -1.73
N LEU A 39 -13.81 -8.39 -1.95
CA LEU A 39 -13.39 -9.13 -3.13
C LEU A 39 -13.17 -10.62 -2.84
N ALA A 40 -12.68 -10.96 -1.65
CA ALA A 40 -12.42 -12.35 -1.26
C ALA A 40 -13.35 -12.88 -0.18
N GLY A 41 -14.30 -12.07 0.30
CA GLY A 41 -15.30 -12.50 1.29
C GLY A 41 -14.70 -12.79 2.66
N LEU A 42 -13.52 -12.25 2.98
CA LEU A 42 -12.93 -12.39 4.31
C LEU A 42 -13.82 -11.71 5.35
N ALA A 43 -13.86 -12.27 6.56
CA ALA A 43 -14.61 -11.67 7.68
C ALA A 43 -13.95 -10.39 8.22
N THR A 44 -12.69 -10.13 7.88
CA THR A 44 -11.90 -9.02 8.41
C THR A 44 -10.94 -8.44 7.37
N ALA A 45 -10.48 -7.22 7.63
CA ALA A 45 -9.37 -6.56 6.93
C ALA A 45 -8.26 -6.15 7.92
N ASP A 46 -8.17 -6.80 9.08
CA ASP A 46 -7.11 -6.54 10.07
C ASP A 46 -5.72 -6.81 9.43
N PRO A 47 -4.79 -5.84 9.39
CA PRO A 47 -3.47 -6.02 8.78
C PRO A 47 -2.56 -7.01 9.51
N LEU A 48 -2.91 -7.42 10.73
CA LEU A 48 -2.19 -8.49 11.44
C LEU A 48 -2.80 -9.88 11.21
N ASP A 49 -3.96 -9.98 10.57
CA ASP A 49 -4.58 -11.26 10.23
C ASP A 49 -3.78 -11.96 9.12
N PRO A 50 -3.41 -13.25 9.30
CA PRO A 50 -2.60 -13.97 8.33
C PRO A 50 -3.32 -14.20 6.99
N HIS A 51 -4.64 -14.34 6.97
CA HIS A 51 -5.42 -14.49 5.73
C HIS A 51 -5.47 -13.18 4.94
N VAL A 52 -5.59 -12.04 5.64
CA VAL A 52 -5.53 -10.72 5.01
C VAL A 52 -4.17 -10.48 4.37
N ARG A 53 -3.08 -10.81 5.07
CA ARG A 53 -1.71 -10.71 4.55
C ARG A 53 -1.50 -11.58 3.32
N ALA A 54 -1.88 -12.85 3.41
CA ALA A 54 -1.76 -13.79 2.30
C ALA A 54 -2.54 -13.30 1.07
N TRP A 55 -3.75 -12.78 1.28
CA TRP A 55 -4.55 -12.23 0.21
C TRP A 55 -3.87 -11.05 -0.50
N TRP A 56 -3.31 -10.09 0.27
CA TRP A 56 -2.58 -8.97 -0.32
C TRP A 56 -1.32 -9.41 -1.07
N SER A 57 -0.59 -10.40 -0.57
CA SER A 57 0.54 -11.00 -1.29
C SER A 57 0.10 -11.61 -2.62
N THR A 58 -0.97 -12.41 -2.64
CA THR A 58 -1.49 -13.01 -3.87
C THR A 58 -1.97 -11.95 -4.87
N VAL A 59 -2.63 -10.90 -4.40
CA VAL A 59 -3.05 -9.77 -5.27
C VAL A 59 -1.84 -9.05 -5.84
N ALA A 60 -0.83 -8.76 -5.03
CA ALA A 60 0.40 -8.12 -5.48
C ALA A 60 1.13 -8.98 -6.53
N GLU A 61 1.27 -10.28 -6.30
CA GLU A 61 1.85 -11.22 -7.27
C GLU A 61 1.08 -11.23 -8.59
N HIS A 62 -0.25 -11.26 -8.54
CA HIS A 62 -1.10 -11.23 -9.74
C HIS A 62 -0.95 -9.91 -10.52
N VAL A 63 -0.91 -8.78 -9.82
CA VAL A 63 -0.71 -7.46 -10.46
C VAL A 63 0.69 -7.35 -11.06
N TYR A 64 1.73 -7.80 -10.37
CA TYR A 64 3.11 -7.78 -10.91
C TYR A 64 3.30 -8.74 -12.08
N ALA A 65 2.61 -9.88 -12.09
CA ALA A 65 2.62 -10.79 -13.24
C ALA A 65 2.00 -10.15 -14.49
N ALA A 66 0.98 -9.32 -14.32
CA ALA A 66 0.32 -8.60 -15.42
C ALA A 66 1.03 -7.29 -15.81
N ILE A 67 1.59 -6.57 -14.85
CA ILE A 67 2.28 -5.28 -15.02
C ILE A 67 3.65 -5.37 -14.32
N PRO A 68 4.70 -5.84 -15.00
CA PRO A 68 6.02 -6.07 -14.39
C PRO A 68 6.67 -4.81 -13.80
N ASP A 69 6.34 -3.64 -14.35
CA ASP A 69 6.83 -2.31 -13.94
C ASP A 69 5.84 -1.54 -13.05
N PHE A 70 4.94 -2.25 -12.39
CA PHE A 70 3.91 -1.65 -11.53
C PHE A 70 4.52 -0.78 -10.41
N GLY A 71 3.97 0.43 -10.26
CA GLY A 71 4.48 1.45 -9.34
C GLY A 71 4.09 1.23 -7.87
N GLY A 72 2.97 0.56 -7.60
CA GLY A 72 2.50 0.26 -6.24
C GLY A 72 1.08 0.74 -5.96
N PHE A 73 0.70 0.67 -4.69
CA PHE A 73 -0.65 1.01 -4.25
C PHE A 73 -0.74 2.41 -3.63
N VAL A 74 -1.87 3.07 -3.89
CA VAL A 74 -2.26 4.30 -3.21
C VAL A 74 -3.43 3.96 -2.29
N VAL A 75 -3.31 4.30 -1.00
CA VAL A 75 -4.31 3.93 0.01
C VAL A 75 -4.74 5.16 0.79
N LYS A 76 -6.03 5.43 0.72
CA LYS A 76 -6.71 6.34 1.64
C LYS A 76 -7.36 5.51 2.73
N ALA A 77 -6.77 5.54 3.93
CA ALA A 77 -7.25 4.82 5.10
C ALA A 77 -7.70 5.81 6.18
N ASP A 78 -8.73 5.42 6.96
CA ASP A 78 -9.20 6.15 8.15
C ASP A 78 -9.45 7.66 7.91
N SER A 79 -10.04 7.99 6.75
CA SER A 79 -10.37 9.36 6.34
C SER A 79 -11.75 9.39 5.67
N GLU A 80 -12.61 10.33 6.08
CA GLU A 80 -13.96 10.55 5.50
C GLU A 80 -14.85 9.30 5.49
N GLY A 81 -14.82 8.50 6.56
CA GLY A 81 -15.60 7.27 6.68
C GLY A 81 -15.06 6.08 5.89
N GLN A 82 -13.87 6.20 5.28
CA GLN A 82 -13.20 5.06 4.66
C GLN A 82 -12.66 4.09 5.73
N PRO A 83 -12.77 2.77 5.50
CA PRO A 83 -12.27 1.76 6.42
C PRO A 83 -10.73 1.78 6.46
N GLY A 84 -10.17 1.51 7.62
CA GLY A 84 -8.73 1.52 7.84
C GLY A 84 -8.30 0.81 9.12
N PRO A 85 -6.99 0.74 9.39
CA PRO A 85 -6.40 -0.02 10.49
C PRO A 85 -6.93 0.38 11.88
N PHE A 86 -7.37 1.63 12.09
CA PHE A 86 -7.91 2.03 13.39
C PHE A 86 -9.19 1.31 13.78
N GLN A 87 -9.99 0.84 12.82
CA GLN A 87 -11.17 0.02 13.08
C GLN A 87 -10.83 -1.33 13.74
N TYR A 88 -9.58 -1.76 13.64
CA TYR A 88 -9.06 -3.00 14.20
C TYR A 88 -8.10 -2.76 15.39
N GLY A 89 -8.05 -1.54 15.93
CA GLY A 89 -7.11 -1.16 16.98
C GLY A 89 -5.64 -1.20 16.55
N ARG A 90 -5.37 -1.05 15.24
CA ARG A 90 -4.02 -1.07 14.65
C ARG A 90 -3.56 0.33 14.29
N SER A 91 -2.25 0.52 14.17
CA SER A 91 -1.69 1.78 13.71
C SER A 91 -1.71 1.89 12.18
N HIS A 92 -1.66 3.12 11.65
CA HIS A 92 -1.39 3.34 10.23
C HIS A 92 -0.10 2.65 9.77
N ALA A 93 0.92 2.56 10.64
CA ALA A 93 2.16 1.87 10.33
C ALA A 93 1.95 0.35 10.17
N ASP A 94 1.06 -0.28 10.94
CA ASP A 94 0.77 -1.71 10.78
C ASP A 94 0.07 -1.99 9.45
N GLY A 95 -0.91 -1.16 9.09
CA GLY A 95 -1.57 -1.22 7.79
C GLY A 95 -0.62 -0.95 6.63
N ALA A 96 0.24 0.06 6.78
CA ALA A 96 1.28 0.42 5.83
C ALA A 96 2.23 -0.74 5.58
N ASN A 97 2.78 -1.29 6.66
CA ASN A 97 3.82 -2.29 6.60
C ASN A 97 3.30 -3.61 6.04
N MET A 98 2.04 -3.96 6.29
CA MET A 98 1.42 -5.14 5.67
C MET A 98 1.35 -5.03 4.14
N LEU A 99 0.93 -3.89 3.61
CA LEU A 99 0.89 -3.65 2.17
C LEU A 99 2.29 -3.52 1.57
N ALA A 100 3.19 -2.87 2.30
CA ALA A 100 4.58 -2.73 1.92
C ALA A 100 5.31 -4.08 1.87
N ASP A 101 5.01 -4.99 2.80
CA ASP A 101 5.55 -6.35 2.81
C ASP A 101 4.96 -7.19 1.67
N ALA A 102 3.68 -6.98 1.31
CA ALA A 102 3.06 -7.63 0.15
C ALA A 102 3.64 -7.14 -1.20
N LEU A 103 4.04 -5.87 -1.27
CA LEU A 103 4.68 -5.26 -2.43
C LEU A 103 6.21 -5.41 -2.45
N ALA A 104 6.81 -5.79 -1.32
CA ALA A 104 8.24 -6.02 -1.25
C ALA A 104 8.57 -7.14 -2.25
N PRO A 105 9.63 -6.98 -3.05
CA PRO A 105 9.92 -7.91 -4.13
C PRO A 105 10.14 -9.29 -3.54
N THR A 106 9.13 -10.14 -3.63
CA THR A 106 9.32 -11.57 -3.67
C THR A 106 10.04 -11.85 -5.00
N ARG A 107 11.37 -11.66 -4.99
CA ARG A 107 12.35 -12.21 -5.96
C ARG A 107 12.72 -11.43 -7.22
N TRP A 108 12.63 -10.09 -7.30
CA TRP A 108 13.34 -9.35 -8.35
C TRP A 108 13.92 -8.01 -7.84
N CYS A 109 15.25 -7.89 -7.88
CA CYS A 109 15.97 -6.65 -7.56
C CYS A 109 15.64 -5.59 -8.62
N GLY A 110 14.85 -4.56 -8.29
CA GLY A 110 14.72 -3.36 -9.12
C GLY A 110 13.45 -2.51 -8.97
N ALA A 111 12.39 -2.99 -8.33
CA ALA A 111 11.15 -2.22 -8.19
C ALA A 111 11.01 -1.61 -6.78
N LEU A 112 11.20 -0.29 -6.66
CA LEU A 112 10.64 0.48 -5.55
C LEU A 112 9.12 0.57 -5.76
N ALA A 113 8.38 -0.32 -5.11
CA ALA A 113 6.94 -0.24 -5.01
C ALA A 113 6.57 0.80 -3.96
N GLY A 114 6.00 1.94 -4.36
CA GLY A 114 5.65 3.02 -3.44
C GLY A 114 4.24 2.83 -2.90
N LEU A 115 4.12 2.44 -1.62
CA LEU A 115 2.84 2.56 -0.93
C LEU A 115 2.59 4.02 -0.54
N ARG A 116 1.52 4.64 -1.03
CA ARG A 116 1.17 6.02 -0.66
C ARG A 116 0.02 6.06 0.34
N LEU A 117 0.29 6.54 1.55
CA LEU A 117 -0.74 6.73 2.58
C LEU A 117 -1.11 8.20 2.73
N GLN A 118 -2.41 8.49 2.70
CA GLN A 118 -2.92 9.84 2.93
C GLN A 118 -3.58 9.94 4.32
N PRO A 119 -2.90 10.50 5.33
CA PRO A 119 -3.47 10.65 6.67
C PRO A 119 -4.50 11.80 6.75
N PRO A 120 -5.38 11.81 7.77
CA PRO A 120 -6.29 12.93 8.01
C PRO A 120 -5.54 14.23 8.34
N PRO A 121 -6.13 15.41 8.05
CA PRO A 121 -5.52 16.70 8.38
C PRO A 121 -5.33 16.85 9.89
N GLY A 122 -4.15 17.34 10.31
CA GLY A 122 -3.80 17.60 11.73
C GLY A 122 -2.82 16.61 12.38
N LEU A 123 -2.31 15.61 11.66
CA LEU A 123 -1.38 14.58 12.17
C LEU A 123 0.06 14.69 11.62
N ALA A 124 0.42 15.83 11.03
CA ALA A 124 1.74 16.12 10.51
C ALA A 124 2.68 16.62 11.62
N GLY A 125 3.29 15.70 12.37
CA GLY A 125 4.50 16.01 13.15
C GLY A 125 5.75 15.99 12.26
N PRO A 126 6.88 16.60 12.68
CA PRO A 126 8.12 16.52 11.92
C PRO A 126 8.62 15.07 11.99
N PHE A 127 8.69 14.39 10.84
CA PHE A 127 9.29 13.07 10.73
C PHE A 127 10.52 13.16 9.83
N ASP A 128 11.61 12.64 10.36
CA ASP A 128 12.92 12.69 9.74
C ASP A 128 12.97 11.86 8.45
N ARG A 129 13.76 12.32 7.48
CA ARG A 129 14.05 11.54 6.27
C ARG A 129 14.81 10.27 6.69
N PRO A 130 14.56 9.08 6.11
CA PRO A 130 15.40 7.93 6.37
C PRO A 130 16.80 8.18 5.80
N GLY A 131 17.81 8.19 6.68
CA GLY A 131 19.23 8.08 6.32
C GLY A 131 19.60 6.65 5.94
N PRO A 132 20.74 6.43 5.27
CA PRO A 132 21.19 5.09 4.91
C PRO A 132 21.61 4.34 6.18
N CYS A 133 21.06 3.14 6.36
CA CYS A 133 21.50 2.09 7.29
C CYS A 133 22.10 2.56 8.65
N GLY A 134 21.21 2.73 9.63
CA GLY A 134 21.42 2.40 11.04
C GLY A 134 22.36 3.25 11.89
N ASP A 135 21.80 3.99 12.85
CA ASP A 135 22.17 3.86 14.26
C ASP A 135 20.96 4.15 15.17
N GLY A 136 20.97 3.57 16.36
CA GLY A 136 19.83 3.57 17.27
C GLY A 136 19.93 4.67 18.31
N SER A 137 18.81 5.35 18.57
CA SER A 137 18.31 5.68 19.92
C SER A 137 17.23 6.76 19.84
N LEU A 138 15.94 6.37 19.80
CA LEU A 138 14.83 7.13 20.40
C LEU A 138 13.67 6.16 20.74
N ARG A 139 13.18 6.15 21.98
CA ARG A 139 11.95 5.44 22.43
C ARG A 139 11.07 6.40 23.25
N PRO A 140 9.75 6.16 23.45
CA PRO A 140 8.91 5.04 22.98
C PRO A 140 7.65 5.45 22.18
N SER A 141 7.11 4.47 21.44
CA SER A 141 5.82 4.46 20.72
C SER A 141 5.78 5.12 19.34
N ARG A 142 6.30 4.43 18.33
CA ARG A 142 5.77 4.36 16.95
C ARG A 142 6.60 3.30 16.24
N ARG A 143 5.97 2.20 15.81
CA ARG A 143 6.68 1.23 14.97
C ARG A 143 7.17 1.97 13.71
N PRO A 144 8.43 1.80 13.28
CA PRO A 144 8.90 2.41 12.03
C PRO A 144 8.08 1.87 10.85
N VAL A 145 7.84 2.74 9.87
CA VAL A 145 7.29 2.32 8.57
C VAL A 145 8.41 1.71 7.72
N ARG A 146 8.08 0.78 6.81
CA ARG A 146 9.06 0.19 5.88
C ARG A 146 9.61 1.24 4.92
N ASP A 147 10.81 1.00 4.40
CA ASP A 147 11.53 1.91 3.49
C ASP A 147 10.81 2.16 2.15
N ASN A 148 9.91 1.26 1.75
CA ASN A 148 9.08 1.38 0.55
C ASN A 148 7.70 2.02 0.81
N VAL A 149 7.52 2.66 1.96
CA VAL A 149 6.32 3.44 2.29
C VAL A 149 6.58 4.93 2.11
N ILE A 150 5.67 5.61 1.40
CA ILE A 150 5.68 7.06 1.20
C ILE A 150 4.40 7.63 1.83
N ILE A 151 4.55 8.63 2.71
CA ILE A 151 3.40 9.33 3.28
C ILE A 151 3.08 10.55 2.39
N GLN A 152 1.87 10.60 1.84
CA GLN A 152 1.42 11.70 1.01
C GLN A 152 0.61 12.70 1.83
N VAL A 153 1.16 13.90 2.01
CA VAL A 153 0.51 15.00 2.74
C VAL A 153 0.06 16.06 1.73
N LYS A 154 -1.18 16.55 1.88
CA LYS A 154 -1.67 17.68 1.05
C LYS A 154 -0.95 18.95 1.47
N TYR A 155 -0.73 19.86 0.52
CA TYR A 155 -0.33 21.23 0.85
C TYR A 155 -1.43 21.88 1.71
N GLY A 156 -1.03 22.55 2.78
CA GLY A 156 -1.90 23.22 3.76
C GLY A 156 -1.96 24.72 3.55
#